data_AF-A0A1V9XT79-F1
#
_entry.id   AF-A0A1V9XT79-F1
#
_cell.length_a   1.000
_cell.length_b   1.000
_cell.length_c   1.000
_cell.angle_alpha   90.00
_cell.angle_beta   90.00
_cell.angle_gamma   90.00
#
_symmetry.space_group_name_H-M   'P 1'
#
loop_
_entity.id
_entity.type
_entity.pdbx_description
1 polymer ?
#
loop_
_entity_poly.entity_id
_entity_poly.type
_entity_poly.pdbx_seq_one_letter_code
_entity_poly.pdbx_strand_id
1 'polypeptide(L)' 'KRVEHLQKLAAVKINKEDIEVIVREMELPKSKAETCLRQAGGDLVQALLDLTNN' A
#
# COMPACT_ATOMS: atom_id res chain seq x y z
N LYS A 1 16.64 -16.25 -0.49
CA LYS A 1 16.61 -15.30 0.63
C LYS A 1 15.18 -14.73 0.77
N ARG A 2 14.34 -15.27 1.65
CA ARG A 2 12.95 -14.83 1.85
C ARG A 2 12.79 -13.75 2.93
N VAL A 3 13.81 -13.61 3.78
CA VAL A 3 13.83 -12.69 4.93
C VAL A 3 13.96 -11.23 4.50
N GLU A 4 14.59 -10.95 3.34
CA GLU A 4 14.81 -9.60 2.83
C GLU A 4 13.52 -8.90 2.37
N HIS A 5 12.51 -9.67 1.94
CA HIS A 5 11.24 -9.10 1.48
C HIS A 5 10.39 -8.58 2.64
N LEU A 6 10.43 -9.30 3.78
CA LEU A 6 9.67 -8.94 4.98
C LEU A 6 10.27 -7.74 5.74
N GLN A 7 11.60 -7.60 5.73
CA GLN A 7 12.27 -6.47 6.37
C GLN A 7 12.04 -5.14 5.62
N LYS A 8 11.95 -5.19 4.28
CA LYS A 8 11.62 -4.01 3.48
C LYS A 8 10.21 -3.49 3.77
N LEU A 9 9.24 -4.38 3.96
CA LEU A 9 7.84 -4.02 4.25
C LEU A 9 7.65 -3.31 5.62
N ALA A 10 8.50 -3.60 6.61
CA ALA A 10 8.38 -3.04 7.96
C ALA A 10 9.05 -1.66 8.13
N ALA A 11 10.02 -1.31 7.28
CA ALA A 11 10.72 -0.01 7.31
C ALA A 11 9.98 1.09 6.55
N VAL A 12 8.85 0.74 5.94
CA VAL A 12 8.09 1.60 5.07
C VAL A 12 7.25 2.55 5.90
N LYS A 13 7.58 3.84 5.81
CA LYS A 13 6.69 4.90 6.28
C LYS A 13 5.51 4.98 5.30
N ILE A 14 4.35 4.56 5.77
CA ILE A 14 3.07 4.82 5.11
C ILE A 14 2.49 6.14 5.61
N ASN A 15 2.01 7.00 4.71
CA ASN A 15 1.33 8.24 5.11
C ASN A 15 -0.19 8.03 5.19
N LYS A 16 -0.83 8.73 6.12
CA LYS A 16 -2.29 8.71 6.24
C LYS A 16 -2.99 9.33 5.04
N GLU A 17 -2.38 10.34 4.42
CA GLU A 17 -2.89 10.97 3.21
C GLU A 17 -2.97 9.97 2.05
N ASP A 18 -1.93 9.16 1.85
CA ASP A 18 -1.91 8.11 0.81
C ASP A 18 -3.03 7.07 1.04
N ILE A 19 -3.28 6.72 2.31
CA ILE A 19 -4.39 5.81 2.67
C ILE A 19 -5.74 6.46 2.32
N GLU A 20 -5.93 7.75 2.63
CA GLU A 20 -7.17 8.46 2.32
C GLU A 20 -7.42 8.59 0.81
N VAL A 21 -6.36 8.78 0.01
CA VAL A 21 -6.44 8.78 -1.45
C VAL A 21 -6.94 7.42 -1.95
N ILE A 22 -6.35 6.31 -1.50
CA ILE A 22 -6.78 4.97 -1.93
C ILE A 22 -8.22 4.69 -1.49
N VAL A 23 -8.60 5.07 -0.27
CA VAL A 23 -9.98 4.88 0.23
C VAL A 23 -10.99 5.65 -0.62
N ARG A 24 -10.67 6.89 -1.01
CA ARG A 24 -11.56 7.72 -1.82
C ARG A 24 -11.62 7.28 -3.28
N GLU A 25 -10.47 7.09 -3.92
CA GLU A 25 -10.38 6.83 -5.35
C GLU A 25 -10.79 5.40 -5.70
N MET A 26 -10.44 4.42 -4.87
CA MET A 26 -10.72 3.01 -5.11
C MET A 26 -11.97 2.53 -4.38
N GLU A 27 -12.61 3.40 -3.60
CA GLU A 27 -13.78 3.10 -2.76
C GLU A 27 -13.56 1.87 -1.86
N LEU A 28 -12.33 1.70 -1.37
CA LEU A 28 -11.93 0.55 -0.54
C LEU A 28 -12.01 0.88 0.96
N PRO A 29 -12.27 -0.11 1.81
CA PRO A 29 -12.19 0.08 3.25
C PRO A 29 -10.77 0.41 3.68
N LYS A 30 -10.63 1.30 4.68
CA LYS A 30 -9.34 1.80 5.18
C LYS A 30 -8.33 0.69 5.50
N SER A 31 -8.78 -0.41 6.11
CA SER A 31 -7.92 -1.56 6.39
C SER A 31 -7.34 -2.23 5.14
N LYS A 32 -8.08 -2.24 4.01
CA LYS A 32 -7.57 -2.73 2.73
C LYS A 32 -6.58 -1.75 2.12
N ALA A 33 -6.89 -0.45 2.13
CA ALA A 33 -5.99 0.58 1.64
C ALA A 33 -4.65 0.56 2.39
N GLU A 34 -4.67 0.44 3.71
CA GLU A 34 -3.46 0.28 4.55
C GLU A 34 -2.65 -0.96 4.19
N THR A 35 -3.35 -2.07 3.91
CA THR A 35 -2.70 -3.34 3.53
C THR A 35 -2.03 -3.23 2.16
N CYS A 36 -2.72 -2.68 1.16
CA CYS A 36 -2.16 -2.45 -0.18
C CYS A 36 -0.97 -1.49 -0.13
N LEU A 37 -1.09 -0.38 0.59
CA LEU A 37 -0.01 0.60 0.69
C LEU A 37 1.21 0.02 1.43
N ARG A 38 1.00 -0.83 2.44
CA ARG A 38 2.12 -1.57 3.06
C ARG A 38 2.76 -2.56 2.10
N GLN A 39 1.96 -3.33 1.35
CA GLN A 39 2.46 -4.32 0.38
C GLN A 39 3.26 -3.67 -0.76
N ALA A 40 2.83 -2.49 -1.20
CA ALA A 40 3.52 -1.67 -2.18
C ALA A 40 4.78 -0.96 -1.63
N GLY A 41 5.12 -1.17 -0.35
CA GLY A 41 6.27 -0.51 0.26
C GLY A 41 6.10 1.00 0.42
N GLY A 42 4.86 1.46 0.65
CA GLY A 42 4.53 2.86 0.94
C GLY A 42 4.50 3.74 -0.30
N ASP A 43 4.63 3.12 -1.47
CA ASP A 43 4.53 3.79 -2.75
C ASP A 43 3.07 3.79 -3.21
N LEU A 44 2.44 4.96 -3.15
CA LEU A 44 1.04 5.15 -3.54
C LEU A 44 0.81 4.75 -5.01
N VAL A 45 1.74 5.08 -5.90
CA VAL A 45 1.61 4.78 -7.33
C VAL A 45 1.63 3.28 -7.56
N GLN A 46 2.56 2.54 -6.94
CA GLN A 46 2.57 1.08 -7.00
C GLN A 46 1.32 0.47 -6.38
N ALA A 47 0.84 0.97 -5.25
CA ALA A 47 -0.38 0.48 -4.63
C ALA A 47 -1.60 0.62 -5.56
N LEU A 48 -1.73 1.76 -6.23
CA LEU A 48 -2.80 1.99 -7.21
C LEU A 48 -2.62 1.15 -8.47
N LEU A 49 -1.38 0.96 -8.93
CA LEU A 49 -1.07 0.12 -10.09
C LEU A 49 -1.45 -1.34 -9.84
N ASP A 50 -1.11 -1.87 -8.65
CA ASP A 50 -1.39 -3.24 -8.23
C ASP A 50 -2.90 -3.48 -8.11
N LEU A 51 -3.64 -2.49 -7.60
CA LEU A 51 -5.10 -2.54 -7.52
C LEU A 51 -5.79 -2.45 -8.90
N THR A 52 -5.16 -1.82 -9.89
CA THR A 52 -5.72 -1.60 -11.23
C THR A 52 -5.36 -2.72 -12.21
N ASN A 53 -4.17 -3.31 -12.08
CA ASN A 53 -3.65 -4.38 -12.96
C ASN A 53 -4.18 -5.78 -12.60
N ASN A 54 -5.45 -5.89 -12.20
CA ASN A 54 -6.11 -7.16 -11.89
C ASN A 54 -5.99 -8.18 -13.05
#